data_AF-A0A2N6K2N4-F1
#
_entry.id   AF-A0A2N6K2N4-F1
#
_cell.length_a   1.000
_cell.length_b   1.000
_cell.length_c   1.000
_cell.angle_alpha   90.00
_cell.angle_beta   90.00
_cell.angle_gamma   90.00
#
_symmetry.space_group_name_H-M   'P 1'
#
loop_
_entity.id
_entity.type
_entity.pdbx_description
1 polymer ?
#
loop_
_entity_poly.entity_id
_entity_poly.type
_entity_poly.pdbx_seq_one_letter_code
_entity_poly.pdbx_strand_id
1 'polypeptide(L)'
;MTLLLAGHETTAIAMTWIWFLLSQHPQVEAKLQQELKTVLGDRSPTFADLRQLPYTQRVVLEGMRLYPPVYGMSRVAFFPSLTLRPKYGMKMQLHRQRNLAECENSKG
;
A
#
# COMPACT_ATOMS: atom_id res chain seq x y z
N MET A 1 16.72 9.97 -6.81
CA MET A 1 16.10 8.85 -7.55
C MET A 1 15.13 8.03 -6.72
N THR A 2 15.42 7.74 -5.44
CA THR A 2 14.55 6.93 -4.56
C THR A 2 13.11 7.45 -4.44
N LEU A 3 12.91 8.73 -4.14
CA LEU A 3 11.56 9.33 -4.00
C LEU A 3 10.78 9.31 -5.31
N LEU A 4 11.44 9.67 -6.43
CA LEU A 4 10.83 9.72 -7.76
C LEU A 4 10.34 8.33 -8.18
N LEU A 5 11.19 7.32 -8.07
CA LEU A 5 10.86 5.96 -8.50
C LEU A 5 9.78 5.34 -7.60
N ALA A 6 9.93 5.49 -6.28
CA ALA A 6 8.97 4.98 -5.30
C ALA A 6 7.58 5.58 -5.49
N GLY A 7 7.47 6.90 -5.71
CA GLY A 7 6.19 7.56 -5.91
C GLY A 7 5.57 7.32 -7.28
N HIS A 8 6.40 7.28 -8.33
CA HIS A 8 5.92 7.15 -9.72
C HIS A 8 5.23 5.81 -9.96
N GLU A 9 5.92 4.70 -9.68
CA GLU A 9 5.39 3.36 -9.97
C GLU A 9 4.19 3.03 -9.09
N THR A 10 4.27 3.31 -7.78
CA THR A 10 3.19 2.97 -6.84
C THR A 10 1.91 3.77 -7.11
N THR A 11 2.03 5.06 -7.44
CA THR A 11 0.88 5.91 -7.74
C THR A 11 0.25 5.53 -9.09
N ALA A 12 1.06 5.24 -10.11
CA ALA A 12 0.58 4.80 -11.42
C ALA A 12 -0.19 3.47 -11.33
N ILE A 13 0.33 2.51 -10.55
CA ILE A 13 -0.35 1.22 -10.32
C ILE A 13 -1.67 1.43 -9.56
N ALA A 14 -1.66 2.25 -8.50
CA ALA A 14 -2.88 2.57 -7.75
C ALA A 14 -3.95 3.14 -8.68
N MET A 15 -3.57 4.10 -9.53
CA MET A 15 -4.52 4.77 -10.41
C MET A 15 -5.06 3.85 -11.48
N THR A 16 -4.23 2.98 -12.06
CA THR A 16 -4.67 1.97 -13.03
C THR A 16 -5.80 1.12 -12.46
N TRP A 17 -5.64 0.59 -11.24
CA TRP A 17 -6.67 -0.24 -10.61
C TRP A 17 -7.92 0.54 -10.22
N ILE A 18 -7.77 1.78 -9.73
CA ILE A 18 -8.92 2.63 -9.40
C ILE A 18 -9.76 2.94 -10.64
N TRP A 19 -9.13 3.30 -11.75
CA TRP A 19 -9.84 3.57 -13.01
C TRP A 19 -10.51 2.33 -13.57
N PHE A 20 -9.83 1.18 -13.54
CA PHE A 20 -10.42 -0.10 -13.90
C PHE A 20 -11.64 -0.43 -13.04
N LEU A 21 -11.55 -0.28 -11.72
CA LEU A 21 -12.69 -0.52 -10.83
C LEU A 21 -13.87 0.41 -11.12
N LEU A 22 -13.60 1.69 -11.43
CA LEU A 22 -14.64 2.65 -11.80
C LEU A 22 -15.33 2.25 -13.12
N SER A 23 -14.58 1.82 -14.13
CA SER A 23 -15.17 1.38 -15.40
C SER A 23 -16.08 0.15 -15.25
N GLN A 24 -15.80 -0.70 -14.25
CA GLN A 24 -16.63 -1.87 -13.94
C GLN A 24 -17.85 -1.54 -13.06
N HIS A 25 -17.92 -0.34 -12.46
CA HIS A 25 -18.99 0.05 -11.55
C HIS A 25 -19.57 1.45 -11.89
N PRO A 26 -20.40 1.56 -12.95
CA PRO A 26 -20.95 2.84 -13.41
C PRO A 26 -21.72 3.62 -12.33
N GLN A 27 -22.37 2.92 -11.41
CA GLN A 27 -23.06 3.55 -10.27
C GLN A 27 -22.11 4.24 -9.28
N VAL A 28 -20.90 3.68 -9.10
CA VAL A 28 -19.87 4.26 -8.24
C VAL A 28 -19.27 5.48 -8.92
N GLU A 29 -19.01 5.39 -10.23
CA GLU A 29 -18.54 6.50 -11.04
C GLU A 29 -19.55 7.66 -11.06
N ALA A 30 -20.83 7.40 -11.30
CA ALA A 30 -21.87 8.43 -11.31
C ALA A 30 -21.94 9.18 -9.97
N LYS A 31 -21.84 8.44 -8.85
CA LYS A 31 -21.82 9.02 -7.51
C LYS A 31 -20.55 9.84 -7.24
N LEU A 32 -19.40 9.41 -7.77
CA LEU A 32 -18.15 10.15 -7.69
C LEU A 32 -18.25 11.47 -8.47
N GLN A 33 -18.72 11.42 -9.72
CA GLN A 33 -18.93 12.61 -10.54
C GLN A 33 -19.94 13.58 -9.90
N GLN A 34 -20.98 13.07 -9.24
CA GLN A 34 -21.93 13.91 -8.51
C GLN A 34 -21.26 14.67 -7.36
N GLU A 35 -20.43 14.01 -6.55
CA GLU A 35 -19.68 14.68 -5.47
C GLU A 35 -18.74 15.75 -6.05
N LEU A 36 -17.97 15.40 -7.07
CA LEU A 36 -17.05 16.33 -7.73
C LEU A 36 -17.78 17.55 -8.29
N LYS A 37 -18.91 17.36 -8.97
CA LYS A 37 -19.71 18.47 -9.50
C LYS A 37 -20.29 19.35 -8.39
N THR A 38 -20.70 18.75 -7.26
CA THR A 38 -21.27 19.49 -6.13
C THR A 38 -20.23 20.38 -5.44
N VAL A 39 -19.01 19.88 -5.27
CA VAL A 39 -17.94 20.57 -4.52
C VAL A 39 -17.12 21.50 -5.41
N LEU A 40 -16.84 21.06 -6.64
CA LEU A 40 -15.96 21.75 -7.58
C LEU A 40 -16.71 22.51 -8.66
N GLY A 41 -17.92 22.12 -9.05
CA GLY A 41 -18.57 22.69 -10.24
C GLY A 41 -17.65 22.59 -11.46
N ASP A 42 -17.37 23.74 -12.10
CA ASP A 42 -16.51 23.82 -13.29
C ASP A 42 -15.07 24.32 -13.00
N ARG A 43 -14.73 24.58 -11.73
CA ARG A 43 -13.37 25.04 -11.37
C ARG A 43 -12.42 23.87 -11.15
N SER A 44 -11.12 24.13 -11.30
CA SER A 44 -10.09 23.17 -10.91
C SER A 44 -10.04 22.96 -9.39
N PRO A 45 -9.73 21.73 -8.93
CA PRO A 45 -9.59 21.42 -7.51
C PRO A 45 -8.36 22.09 -6.91
N THR A 46 -8.50 22.50 -5.65
CA THR A 46 -7.42 23.02 -4.79
C THR A 46 -7.24 22.11 -3.57
N PHE A 47 -6.15 22.29 -2.83
CA PHE A 47 -5.88 21.48 -1.64
C PHE A 47 -6.96 21.64 -0.55
N ALA A 48 -7.60 22.81 -0.46
CA ALA A 48 -8.65 23.07 0.52
C ALA A 48 -9.91 22.20 0.29
N ASP A 49 -10.13 21.74 -0.94
CA ASP A 49 -11.32 20.97 -1.32
C ASP A 49 -11.26 19.52 -0.88
N LEU A 50 -10.07 18.98 -0.60
CA LEU A 50 -9.88 17.57 -0.25
C LEU A 50 -10.73 17.15 0.95
N ARG A 51 -10.95 18.05 1.91
CA ARG A 51 -11.80 17.79 3.09
C ARG A 51 -13.29 17.65 2.75
N GLN A 52 -13.70 18.19 1.60
CA GLN A 52 -15.07 18.19 1.11
C GLN A 52 -15.32 17.03 0.13
N LEU A 53 -14.33 16.18 -0.15
CA LEU A 53 -14.42 15.06 -1.09
C LEU A 53 -14.32 13.67 -0.38
N PRO A 54 -15.17 13.39 0.64
CA PRO A 54 -15.06 12.14 1.41
C PRO A 54 -15.38 10.89 0.59
N TYR A 55 -16.26 10.96 -0.41
CA TYR A 55 -16.56 9.82 -1.27
C TYR A 55 -15.40 9.51 -2.22
N THR A 56 -14.80 10.54 -2.81
CA THR A 56 -13.57 10.42 -3.60
C THR A 56 -12.46 9.75 -2.78
N GLN A 57 -12.28 10.17 -1.53
CA GLN A 57 -11.33 9.52 -0.62
C GLN A 57 -11.66 8.03 -0.40
N ARG A 58 -12.94 7.70 -0.19
CA ARG A 58 -13.37 6.29 -0.04
C ARG A 58 -13.11 5.46 -1.28
N VAL A 59 -13.32 6.00 -2.49
CA VAL A 59 -13.02 5.31 -3.75
C VAL A 59 -11.54 4.97 -3.84
N VAL A 60 -10.65 5.92 -3.53
CA VAL A 60 -9.20 5.69 -3.53
C VAL A 60 -8.81 4.64 -2.49
N LEU A 61 -9.32 4.76 -1.26
CA LEU A 61 -9.05 3.80 -0.18
C LEU A 61 -9.54 2.39 -0.53
N GLU A 62 -10.71 2.27 -1.13
CA GLU A 62 -11.28 0.98 -1.51
C GLU A 62 -10.52 0.34 -2.67
N GLY A 63 -10.08 1.15 -3.65
CA GLY A 63 -9.17 0.69 -4.70
C GLY A 63 -7.88 0.11 -4.13
N MET A 64 -7.26 0.79 -3.16
CA MET A 64 -6.06 0.29 -2.48
C MET A 64 -6.34 -0.91 -1.54
N ARG A 65 -7.56 -1.05 -1.00
CA ARG A 65 -7.97 -2.22 -0.20
C ARG A 65 -8.05 -3.48 -1.07
N LEU A 66 -8.62 -3.35 -2.27
CA LEU A 66 -8.78 -4.45 -3.23
C LEU A 66 -7.47 -4.76 -3.96
N TYR A 67 -6.76 -3.74 -4.40
CA TYR A 67 -5.53 -3.84 -5.18
C TYR A 67 -4.45 -2.91 -4.62
N PRO A 68 -3.79 -3.28 -3.50
CA PRO A 68 -2.71 -2.49 -2.94
C PRO A 68 -1.51 -2.49 -3.89
N PRO A 69 -0.93 -1.31 -4.25
CA PRO A 69 0.26 -1.23 -5.10
C PRO A 69 1.47 -1.96 -4.50
N VAL A 70 1.53 -2.05 -3.17
CA VAL A 70 2.54 -2.80 -2.43
C VAL A 70 1.82 -3.81 -1.54
N TYR A 71 1.76 -5.07 -1.98
CA TYR A 71 1.06 -6.15 -1.29
C TYR A 71 1.87 -6.81 -0.17
N GLY A 72 3.17 -6.53 -0.08
CA GLY A 72 4.06 -7.14 0.89
C GLY A 72 5.23 -6.23 1.26
N MET A 73 5.64 -6.31 2.52
CA MET A 73 6.75 -5.52 3.05
C MET A 73 7.69 -6.41 3.85
N SER A 74 8.94 -6.53 3.39
CA SER A 74 9.97 -7.28 4.10
C SER A 74 10.41 -6.55 5.38
N ARG A 75 10.64 -7.31 6.44
CA ARG A 75 11.17 -6.85 7.72
C ARG A 75 12.24 -7.82 8.21
N VAL A 76 13.22 -7.31 8.95
CA VAL A 76 14.26 -8.10 9.61
C VAL A 76 14.18 -7.85 11.10
N ALA A 77 14.12 -8.92 11.90
CA ALA A 77 14.17 -8.83 13.35
C ALA A 77 15.63 -8.73 13.81
N PHE A 78 15.96 -7.69 14.58
CA PHE A 78 17.31 -7.49 15.11
C PHE A 78 17.58 -8.27 16.41
N PHE A 79 16.52 -8.67 17.12
CA PHE A 79 16.60 -9.42 18.37
C PHE A 79 15.67 -10.62 18.32
N PRO A 80 15.94 -11.69 19.11
CA PRO A 80 15.02 -12.79 19.25
C PRO A 80 13.65 -12.28 19.73
N SER A 81 12.64 -12.43 18.88
CA SER A 81 11.26 -12.12 19.20
C SER A 81 10.40 -13.36 19.03
N LEU A 82 9.34 -13.47 19.82
CA LEU A 82 8.38 -14.56 19.67
C LEU A 82 7.57 -14.31 18.39
N THR A 83 7.98 -14.91 17.28
CA THR A 83 7.22 -14.84 16.03
C THR A 83 5.97 -15.71 16.14
N LEU A 84 4.79 -15.11 15.98
CA LEU A 84 3.55 -15.88 15.80
C LEU A 84 3.74 -16.82 14.61
N ARG A 85 3.64 -18.14 14.84
CA ARG A 85 3.81 -19.14 13.77
C ARG A 85 2.90 -18.78 12.59
N PRO A 86 3.44 -18.66 11.36
CA PRO A 86 2.61 -18.40 10.20
C PRO A 86 1.68 -19.59 9.94
N LYS A 87 0.38 -19.32 9.79
CA LYS A 87 -0.67 -20.34 9.55
C LYS A 87 -0.64 -20.91 8.13
N TYR A 88 0.08 -20.26 7.22
CA TYR A 88 0.30 -20.69 5.83
C TYR A 88 1.80 -20.84 5.58
N GLY A 89 2.22 -22.00 5.06
CA GLY A 89 3.59 -22.50 4.99
C GLY A 89 4.54 -21.76 4.04
N MET A 90 4.71 -20.44 4.20
CA MET A 90 5.91 -19.78 3.72
C MET A 90 7.08 -20.26 4.59
N LYS A 91 7.89 -21.18 4.04
CA LYS A 91 9.22 -21.45 4.60
C LYS A 91 10.01 -20.16 4.53
N MET A 92 10.11 -19.43 5.64
CA MET A 92 11.23 -18.53 5.84
C MET A 92 12.48 -19.39 5.74
N GLN A 93 13.17 -19.31 4.60
CA GLN A 93 14.57 -19.73 4.56
C GLN A 93 15.30 -18.77 5.48
N LEU A 94 15.43 -19.13 6.76
CA LEU A 94 16.44 -18.55 7.61
C LEU A 94 17.77 -18.82 6.90
N HIS A 95 18.30 -17.79 6.26
CA HIS A 95 19.72 -17.71 5.99
C HIS A 95 20.39 -17.67 7.37
N ARG A 96 20.60 -18.86 7.93
CA ARG A 96 21.31 -19.11 9.20
C ARG A 96 22.71 -18.56 8.99
N GLN A 97 22.91 -17.29 9.31
CA GLN A 97 24.24 -16.71 9.36
C GLN A 97 25.06 -17.53 10.35
N ARG A 98 26.18 -17.99 9.81
CA ARG A 98 27.08 -19.00 10.33
C ARG A 98 27.95 -18.37 11.43
N ASN A 99 27.35 -17.74 12.44
CA ASN A 99 28.07 -16.98 13.47
C ASN A 99 27.83 -17.51 14.90
N LEU A 100 27.45 -18.79 15.05
CA LEU A 100 27.43 -19.46 16.36
C LEU A 100 28.76 -20.16 16.69
N ALA A 101 29.66 -20.33 15.70
CA ALA A 101 30.96 -20.97 15.93
C ALA A 101 32.01 -20.00 16.53
N GLU A 102 31.83 -18.69 16.44
CA GLU A 102 32.79 -17.72 16.98
C GLU A 102 32.57 -17.40 18.47
N CYS A 103 31.37 -17.64 19.02
CA CYS A 103 31.11 -17.42 20.45
C CYS A 103 31.61 -18.56 21.36
N GLU A 104 31.79 -19.78 20.85
CA GLU A 104 32.34 -20.89 21.65
C GLU A 104 33.88 -20.84 21.77
N ASN A 105 34.57 -20.17 20.84
CA ASN A 105 36.04 -20.11 20.84
C ASN A 105 36.64 -18.94 21.63
N SER A 106 35.81 -18.12 22.29
CA SER A 106 36.25 -17.02 23.18
C SER A 106 36.24 -17.40 24.67
N LYS A 107 36.00 -18.68 25.01
CA LYS A 107 36.01 -19.20 26.40
C LYS A 107 37.12 -20.24 26.66
N GLY A 108 38.15 -20.26 25.82
CA GLY A 108 39.38 -21.04 26.04
C GLY A 108 40.51 -20.13 26.51
#